data_AF-A0A2X0M0W7-F1
#
_entry.id   AF-A0A2X0M0W7-F1
#
_cell.length_a   1.000
_cell.length_b   1.000
_cell.length_c   1.000
_cell.angle_alpha   90.00
_cell.angle_beta   90.00
_cell.angle_gamma   90.00
#
_symmetry.space_group_name_H-M   'P 1'
#
loop_
_entity.id
_entity.type
_entity.pdbx_description
1 polymer ?
#
loop_
_entity_poly.entity_id
_entity_poly.type
_entity_poly.pdbx_seq_one_letter_code
_entity_poly.pdbx_strand_id
1 'polypeptide(L)'
;MTALQTYPGQQWSSFLFKLSEFRVETWLGLTLVVYVIVSYLGRRANTYVARNVMLAVAPALREEFAGVGFNDHLFVLDGGDSVKSYATGRRAFDWAWIQVKLPSRQDPLFYLNHLRAIFDHTYQPKTDRFTLECELSEPSGFFCLAILDRRVLRTTRERWDMLTFTCVSERTNVDPSLIILTESGDINSALLRDPANNIFGDVFAPGSQCLRYFESLVITDSGGSAPGDIAFRLPDKNLRIELALRLPPTSHLQELAPWVNLVCDLGDLLHSKQNLVPKMAVTKGASHHLPKCL
;
A
#
# COMPACT_ATOMS: atom_id res chain seq x y z
N MET A 1 38.53 73.15 -36.98
CA MET A 1 37.59 72.31 -37.76
C MET A 1 37.55 70.94 -37.11
N THR A 2 36.55 70.70 -36.26
CA THR A 2 36.30 69.41 -35.61
C THR A 2 34.89 68.99 -36.01
N ALA A 3 34.78 68.03 -36.93
CA ALA A 3 33.52 67.42 -37.29
C ALA A 3 33.21 66.32 -36.26
N LEU A 4 32.20 66.55 -35.41
CA LEU A 4 31.68 65.52 -34.52
C LEU A 4 30.85 64.52 -35.35
N GLN A 5 31.24 63.25 -35.31
CA GLN A 5 30.46 62.13 -35.81
C GLN A 5 29.15 62.03 -35.01
N THR A 6 28.02 62.34 -35.65
CA THR A 6 26.70 62.05 -35.09
C THR A 6 26.38 60.58 -35.33
N TYR A 7 26.44 59.78 -34.27
CA TYR A 7 25.84 58.44 -34.27
C TYR A 7 24.31 58.61 -34.38
N PRO A 8 23.64 57.98 -35.38
CA PRO A 8 22.20 58.02 -35.44
C PRO A 8 21.65 57.31 -34.20
N GLY A 9 20.84 58.05 -33.44
CA GLY A 9 20.22 57.57 -32.21
C GLY A 9 19.53 56.24 -32.45
N GLN A 10 19.91 55.24 -31.65
CA GLN A 10 19.22 53.98 -31.55
C GLN A 10 17.82 54.26 -31.01
N GLN A 11 16.89 54.46 -31.94
CA GLN A 11 15.49 54.68 -31.64
C GLN A 11 14.97 53.37 -31.05
N TRP A 12 14.61 53.39 -29.77
CA TRP A 12 13.92 52.29 -29.10
C TRP A 12 12.50 52.25 -29.70
N SER A 13 12.37 51.63 -30.87
CA SER A 13 11.08 51.38 -31.49
C SER A 13 10.38 50.31 -30.68
N SER A 14 9.61 50.80 -29.70
CA SER A 14 8.34 50.27 -29.21
C SER A 14 8.22 48.73 -29.19
N PHE A 15 8.09 48.20 -27.97
CA PHE A 15 7.52 46.90 -27.63
C PHE A 15 6.07 46.75 -28.17
N LEU A 16 5.89 46.76 -29.48
CA LEU A 16 4.65 46.40 -30.14
C LEU A 16 4.60 44.88 -30.15
N PHE A 17 3.98 44.31 -29.11
CA PHE A 17 3.68 42.88 -29.02
C PHE A 17 2.85 42.46 -30.24
N LYS A 18 3.50 41.92 -31.27
CA LYS A 18 2.82 41.27 -32.39
C LYS A 18 2.48 39.84 -31.98
N LEU A 19 1.23 39.60 -31.57
CA LEU A 19 0.75 38.26 -31.20
C LEU A 19 0.99 37.19 -32.28
N SER A 20 1.12 37.58 -33.55
CA SER A 20 1.37 36.67 -34.67
C SER A 20 2.75 36.02 -34.67
N GLU A 21 3.76 36.65 -34.06
CA GLU A 21 5.13 36.11 -33.99
C GLU A 21 5.27 35.07 -32.87
N PHE A 22 4.38 35.09 -31.87
CA PHE A 22 4.41 34.24 -30.67
C PHE A 22 3.59 32.95 -30.80
N ARG A 23 3.50 32.35 -31.98
CA ARG A 23 2.64 31.16 -32.18
C ARG A 23 3.09 29.99 -31.30
N VAL A 24 4.40 29.73 -31.22
CA VAL A 24 4.95 28.62 -30.43
C VAL A 24 4.85 28.93 -28.94
N GLU A 25 5.14 30.16 -28.55
CA GLU A 25 5.05 30.65 -27.18
C GLU A 25 3.62 30.63 -26.66
N THR A 26 2.63 30.90 -27.52
CA THR A 26 1.21 30.77 -27.19
C THR A 26 0.84 29.31 -26.91
N TRP A 27 1.29 28.37 -27.75
CA TRP A 27 1.08 26.95 -27.51
C TRP A 27 1.76 26.47 -26.22
N LEU A 28 3.01 26.86 -25.98
CA LEU A 28 3.74 26.54 -24.76
C LEU A 28 3.05 27.12 -23.52
N GLY A 29 2.63 28.38 -23.59
CA GLY A 29 1.88 29.04 -22.52
C GLY A 29 0.55 28.35 -22.24
N LEU A 30 -0.18 27.96 -23.27
CA LEU A 30 -1.43 27.21 -23.13
C LEU A 30 -1.20 25.84 -22.51
N THR A 31 -0.19 25.09 -22.96
CA THR A 31 0.18 23.80 -22.38
C THR A 31 0.57 23.93 -20.91
N LEU A 32 1.32 24.98 -20.55
CA LEU A 32 1.68 25.26 -19.16
C LEU A 32 0.45 25.57 -18.31
N VAL A 33 -0.49 26.38 -18.80
CA VAL A 33 -1.73 26.70 -18.10
C VAL A 33 -2.56 25.43 -17.88
N VAL A 34 -2.72 24.58 -18.90
CA VAL A 34 -3.42 23.30 -18.77
C VAL A 34 -2.72 22.40 -17.74
N TYR A 35 -1.39 22.31 -17.78
CA TYR A 35 -0.62 21.54 -16.80
C TYR A 35 -0.89 22.01 -15.37
N VAL A 36 -0.85 23.33 -15.12
CA VAL A 36 -1.09 23.90 -13.79
C VAL A 36 -2.52 23.64 -13.32
N ILE A 37 -3.51 23.79 -14.20
CA ILE A 37 -4.93 23.53 -13.87
C ILE A 37 -5.12 22.06 -13.50
N VAL A 38 -4.62 21.12 -14.33
CA VAL A 38 -4.72 19.68 -14.06
C VAL A 38 -4.00 19.32 -12.76
N SER A 39 -2.82 19.86 -12.53
CA SER A 39 -2.04 19.61 -11.30
C SER A 39 -2.79 20.07 -10.04
N TYR A 40 -3.35 21.27 -10.09
CA TYR A 40 -4.12 21.83 -8.98
C TYR A 40 -5.41 21.05 -8.70
N LEU A 41 -6.18 20.73 -9.74
CA LEU A 41 -7.42 19.95 -9.61
C LEU A 41 -7.13 18.52 -9.16
N GLY A 42 -6.09 17.88 -9.69
CA GLY A 42 -5.68 16.52 -9.31
C GLY A 42 -5.30 16.42 -7.84
N ARG A 43 -4.48 17.37 -7.35
CA ARG A 43 -4.13 17.44 -5.92
C ARG A 43 -5.36 17.67 -5.04
N ARG A 44 -6.28 18.54 -5.46
CA ARG A 44 -7.51 18.81 -4.70
C ARG A 44 -8.45 17.58 -4.66
N ALA A 45 -8.56 16.85 -5.77
CA ALA A 45 -9.34 15.62 -5.81
C ALA A 45 -8.75 14.53 -4.91
N ASN A 46 -7.42 14.34 -4.96
CA ASN A 46 -6.73 13.35 -4.14
C ASN A 46 -6.85 13.65 -2.64
N THR A 47 -6.61 14.90 -2.25
CA THR A 47 -6.75 15.33 -0.85
C THR A 47 -8.19 15.19 -0.35
N TYR A 48 -9.19 15.46 -1.20
CA TYR A 48 -10.60 15.25 -0.86
C TYR A 48 -10.92 13.77 -0.62
N VAL A 49 -10.51 12.88 -1.54
CA VAL A 49 -10.73 11.44 -1.41
C VAL A 49 -10.03 10.91 -0.16
N ALA A 50 -8.73 11.19 0.01
CA ALA A 50 -7.98 10.70 1.16
C ALA A 50 -8.56 11.19 2.50
N ARG A 51 -8.98 12.46 2.58
CA ARG A 51 -9.64 12.99 3.78
C ARG A 51 -10.91 12.20 4.12
N ASN A 52 -11.76 11.93 3.14
CA ASN A 52 -13.00 11.19 3.37
C ASN A 52 -12.74 9.75 3.82
N VAL A 53 -11.75 9.09 3.24
CA VAL A 53 -11.31 7.74 3.65
C VAL A 53 -10.83 7.75 5.10
N MET A 54 -9.94 8.68 5.45
CA MET A 54 -9.41 8.78 6.80
C MET A 54 -10.51 9.08 7.82
N LEU A 55 -11.45 9.97 7.50
CA LEU A 55 -12.59 10.28 8.37
C LEU A 55 -13.52 9.08 8.57
N ALA A 56 -13.72 8.25 7.54
CA ALA A 56 -14.56 7.05 7.62
C ALA A 56 -13.93 5.94 8.47
N VAL A 57 -12.60 5.80 8.42
CA VAL A 57 -11.85 4.75 9.15
C VAL A 57 -11.47 5.20 10.58
N ALA A 58 -11.37 6.51 10.82
CA ALA A 58 -11.06 7.09 12.13
C ALA A 58 -11.85 6.54 13.33
N PRO A 59 -13.18 6.33 13.29
CA PRO A 59 -13.91 5.80 14.44
C PRO A 59 -13.43 4.40 14.85
N ALA A 60 -13.31 3.47 13.89
CA ALA A 60 -12.82 2.11 14.16
C ALA A 60 -11.40 2.13 14.74
N LEU A 61 -10.51 2.96 14.19
CA LEU A 61 -9.15 3.08 14.72
C LEU A 61 -9.11 3.62 16.15
N ARG A 62 -9.98 4.57 16.50
CA ARG A 62 -10.01 5.15 17.86
C ARG A 62 -10.65 4.23 18.89
N GLU A 63 -11.48 3.29 18.47
CA GLU A 63 -12.02 2.24 19.33
C GLU A 63 -10.94 1.19 19.65
N GLU A 64 -10.15 0.81 18.64
CA GLU A 64 -9.16 -0.27 18.73
C GLU A 64 -7.77 0.18 19.24
N PHE A 65 -7.41 1.46 19.09
CA PHE A 65 -6.10 2.01 19.46
C PHE A 65 -6.22 3.22 20.40
N ALA A 66 -5.36 3.28 21.42
CA ALA A 66 -5.35 4.39 22.37
C ALA A 66 -4.85 5.71 21.76
N GLY A 67 -3.95 5.65 20.76
CA GLY A 67 -3.42 6.81 20.05
C GLY A 67 -3.56 6.64 18.53
N VAL A 68 -4.18 7.61 17.87
CA VAL A 68 -4.37 7.63 16.41
C VAL A 68 -4.07 9.03 15.86
N GLY A 69 -3.19 9.10 14.86
CA GLY A 69 -2.76 10.31 14.18
C GLY A 69 -1.38 10.82 14.60
N PHE A 70 -1.03 12.00 14.10
CA PHE A 70 0.19 12.71 14.41
C PHE A 70 -0.15 13.97 15.20
N ASN A 71 0.19 13.99 16.49
CA ASN A 71 -0.08 15.12 17.38
C ASN A 71 -1.58 15.52 17.31
N ASP A 72 -1.89 16.65 16.67
CA ASP A 72 -3.24 17.21 16.51
C ASP A 72 -3.93 16.85 15.19
N HIS A 73 -3.24 16.17 14.26
CA HIS A 73 -3.76 15.87 12.92
C HIS A 73 -3.97 14.37 12.74
N LEU A 74 -5.16 13.98 12.26
CA LEU A 74 -5.49 12.57 12.00
C LEU A 74 -4.58 11.93 10.96
N PHE A 75 -4.16 12.69 9.95
CA PHE A 75 -3.32 12.22 8.87
C PHE A 75 -2.41 13.33 8.38
N VAL A 76 -1.29 12.93 7.78
CA VAL A 76 -0.34 13.83 7.12
C VAL A 76 -0.25 13.43 5.65
N LEU A 77 -0.19 14.44 4.79
CA LEU A 77 0.03 14.25 3.36
C LEU A 77 1.51 13.95 3.13
N ASP A 78 1.81 12.80 2.54
CA ASP A 78 3.16 12.40 2.14
C ASP A 78 3.23 12.46 0.61
N GLY A 79 3.23 13.69 0.08
CA GLY A 79 3.15 13.97 -1.36
C GLY A 79 1.73 14.29 -1.86
N GLY A 80 1.58 14.35 -3.20
CA GLY A 80 0.30 14.67 -3.85
C GLY A 80 -0.62 13.46 -4.04
N ASP A 81 -0.08 12.26 -3.85
CA ASP A 81 -0.69 10.98 -4.16
C ASP A 81 -0.76 10.04 -2.95
N SER A 82 0.01 10.28 -1.87
CA SER A 82 -0.02 9.41 -0.69
C SER A 82 -0.35 10.17 0.60
N VAL A 83 -1.12 9.50 1.46
CA VAL A 83 -1.52 10.01 2.78
C VAL A 83 -1.20 8.95 3.80
N LYS A 84 -0.63 9.37 4.93
CA LYS A 84 -0.23 8.47 6.01
C LYS A 84 -0.88 8.87 7.32
N SER A 85 -1.15 7.88 8.15
CA SER A 85 -1.56 8.01 9.53
C SER A 85 -0.86 6.92 10.35
N TYR A 86 -0.74 7.18 11.64
CA TYR A 86 -0.05 6.31 12.57
C TYR A 86 -0.99 5.99 13.72
N ALA A 87 -1.00 4.74 14.17
CA ALA A 87 -1.78 4.29 15.31
C ALA A 87 -0.91 3.45 16.25
N THR A 88 -1.15 3.58 17.56
CA THR A 88 -0.40 2.90 18.61
C THR A 88 -1.24 2.76 19.89
N GLY A 89 -0.75 1.97 20.85
CA GLY A 89 -1.38 1.82 22.16
C GLY A 89 -2.31 0.62 22.30
N ARG A 90 -2.23 -0.36 21.39
CA ARG A 90 -2.81 -1.70 21.57
C ARG A 90 -1.72 -2.64 22.07
N ARG A 91 -2.06 -3.66 22.88
CA ARG A 91 -1.07 -4.62 23.41
C ARG A 91 -0.46 -5.53 22.35
N ALA A 92 -1.24 -5.96 21.37
CA ALA A 92 -0.76 -6.87 20.34
C ALA A 92 0.27 -6.19 19.40
N PHE A 93 0.11 -4.89 19.12
CA PHE A 93 0.90 -4.16 18.14
C PHE A 93 1.82 -3.14 18.78
N ASP A 94 3.08 -3.08 18.33
CA ASP A 94 3.97 -1.96 18.65
C ASP A 94 3.49 -0.69 17.95
N TRP A 95 3.18 -0.83 16.66
CA TRP A 95 2.73 0.25 15.82
C TRP A 95 1.86 -0.23 14.66
N ALA A 96 1.05 0.68 14.13
CA ALA A 96 0.27 0.47 12.92
C ALA A 96 0.36 1.71 12.01
N TRP A 97 0.80 1.52 10.77
CA TRP A 97 0.75 2.53 9.71
C TRP A 97 -0.48 2.33 8.87
N ILE A 98 -1.23 3.41 8.69
CA ILE A 98 -2.32 3.47 7.73
C ILE A 98 -1.83 4.33 6.56
N GLN A 99 -1.86 3.80 5.35
CA GLN A 99 -1.50 4.55 4.15
C GLN A 99 -2.61 4.47 3.12
N VAL A 100 -2.94 5.61 2.52
CA VAL A 100 -3.82 5.69 1.35
C VAL A 100 -2.95 6.12 0.18
N LYS A 101 -2.77 5.23 -0.79
CA LYS A 101 -2.04 5.49 -2.03
C LYS A 101 -3.04 5.70 -3.15
N LEU A 102 -3.06 6.91 -3.68
CA LEU A 102 -3.87 7.32 -4.82
C LEU A 102 -2.98 7.38 -6.06
N PRO A 103 -3.56 7.30 -7.28
CA PRO A 103 -2.82 7.64 -8.49
C PRO A 103 -2.43 9.12 -8.48
N SER A 104 -1.32 9.43 -9.15
CA SER A 104 -0.84 10.80 -9.35
C SER A 104 -1.72 11.54 -10.36
N ARG A 105 -2.95 11.90 -9.97
CA ARG A 105 -3.92 12.65 -10.79
C ARG A 105 -3.42 14.06 -11.11
N GLN A 106 -2.46 14.58 -10.35
CA GLN A 106 -1.84 15.87 -10.63
C GLN A 106 -0.96 15.87 -11.89
N ASP A 107 -0.49 14.71 -12.35
CA ASP A 107 0.38 14.63 -13.51
C ASP A 107 -0.45 14.42 -14.79
N PRO A 108 -0.45 15.33 -15.76
CA PRO A 108 -1.19 15.13 -17.00
C PRO A 108 -0.69 13.90 -17.79
N LEU A 109 0.58 13.52 -17.61
CA LEU A 109 1.16 12.30 -18.18
C LEU A 109 0.48 11.02 -17.65
N PHE A 110 -0.08 11.05 -16.44
CA PHE A 110 -0.85 9.93 -15.91
C PHE A 110 -2.06 9.62 -16.81
N TYR A 111 -2.78 10.65 -17.26
CA TYR A 111 -3.91 10.49 -18.16
C TYR A 111 -3.48 9.98 -19.54
N LEU A 112 -2.33 10.42 -20.04
CA LEU A 112 -1.76 9.88 -21.28
C LEU A 112 -1.41 8.40 -21.16
N ASN A 113 -0.82 7.99 -20.03
CA ASN A 113 -0.55 6.57 -19.73
C ASN A 113 -1.83 5.76 -19.59
N HIS A 114 -2.92 6.36 -19.10
CA HIS A 114 -4.22 5.71 -19.07
C HIS A 114 -4.78 5.45 -20.49
N LEU A 115 -4.56 6.37 -21.43
CA LEU A 115 -4.88 6.13 -22.85
C LEU A 115 -4.02 5.00 -23.42
N ARG A 116 -2.75 4.91 -23.02
CA ARG A 116 -1.89 3.78 -23.40
C ARG A 116 -2.44 2.45 -22.92
N ALA A 117 -3.09 2.38 -21.75
CA ALA A 117 -3.72 1.17 -21.24
C ALA A 117 -4.78 0.58 -22.18
N ILE A 118 -5.41 1.42 -23.02
CA ILE A 118 -6.40 0.98 -24.02
C ILE A 118 -5.73 0.17 -25.12
N PHE A 119 -4.51 0.55 -25.50
CA PHE A 119 -3.73 -0.10 -26.56
C PHE A 119 -2.84 -1.23 -26.03
N ASP A 120 -2.32 -1.08 -24.81
CA ASP A 120 -1.38 -1.99 -24.18
C ASP A 120 -2.05 -2.70 -23.00
N HIS A 121 -2.62 -3.88 -23.25
CA HIS A 121 -3.30 -4.69 -22.24
C HIS A 121 -2.39 -5.18 -21.11
N THR A 122 -1.06 -5.06 -21.25
CA THR A 122 -0.13 -5.43 -20.18
C THR A 122 -0.03 -4.35 -19.11
N TYR A 123 -0.37 -3.11 -19.45
CA TYR A 123 -0.29 -1.99 -18.53
C TYR A 123 -1.53 -1.95 -17.63
N GLN A 124 -1.32 -2.20 -16.34
CA GLN A 124 -2.34 -2.00 -15.32
C GLN A 124 -2.17 -0.62 -14.69
N PRO A 125 -3.15 0.30 -14.84
CA PRO A 125 -3.05 1.62 -14.23
C PRO A 125 -3.05 1.48 -12.70
N LYS A 126 -2.27 2.33 -12.01
CA LYS A 126 -2.29 2.43 -10.56
C LYS A 126 -3.70 2.77 -10.09
N THR A 127 -4.28 1.93 -9.24
CA THR A 127 -5.59 2.14 -8.63
C THR A 127 -5.47 2.68 -7.22
N ASP A 128 -6.55 3.30 -6.74
CA ASP A 128 -6.67 3.77 -5.35
C ASP A 128 -6.57 2.58 -4.38
N ARG A 129 -5.60 2.64 -3.47
CA ARG A 129 -5.25 1.55 -2.55
C ARG A 129 -5.19 2.05 -1.11
N PHE A 130 -5.84 1.33 -0.21
CA PHE A 130 -5.75 1.51 1.23
C PHE A 130 -4.86 0.39 1.78
N THR A 131 -3.82 0.72 2.53
CA THR A 131 -2.93 -0.25 3.17
C THR A 131 -2.86 0.00 4.67
N LEU A 132 -2.97 -1.07 5.44
CA LEU A 132 -2.80 -1.10 6.88
C LEU A 132 -1.64 -2.05 7.18
N GLU A 133 -0.54 -1.50 7.69
CA GLU A 133 0.68 -2.23 8.00
C GLU A 133 0.87 -2.19 9.52
N CYS A 134 0.78 -3.33 10.18
CA CYS A 134 0.94 -3.46 11.63
C CYS A 134 2.17 -4.29 11.96
N GLU A 135 2.90 -3.91 13.00
CA GLU A 135 4.00 -4.69 13.55
C GLU A 135 3.63 -5.25 14.92
N LEU A 136 3.82 -6.54 15.10
CA LEU A 136 3.44 -7.27 16.31
C LEU A 136 4.56 -7.19 17.36
N SER A 137 4.21 -6.85 18.61
CA SER A 137 5.16 -6.60 19.71
C SER A 137 5.89 -7.85 20.16
N GLU A 138 5.14 -8.95 20.32
CA GLU A 138 5.67 -10.24 20.76
C GLU A 138 5.14 -11.34 19.84
N PRO A 139 5.91 -11.73 18.81
CA PRO A 139 5.44 -12.73 17.86
C PRO A 139 5.49 -14.14 18.46
N SER A 140 4.38 -14.87 18.31
CA SER A 140 4.20 -16.26 18.71
C SER A 140 4.92 -17.28 17.81
N GLY A 141 5.65 -16.81 16.82
CA GLY A 141 6.38 -17.63 15.84
C GLY A 141 6.71 -16.82 14.59
N PHE A 142 7.60 -17.39 13.78
CA PHE A 142 7.98 -16.82 12.48
C PHE A 142 7.37 -17.69 11.40
N PHE A 143 6.64 -17.06 10.49
CA PHE A 143 6.08 -17.71 9.32
C PHE A 143 5.65 -16.69 8.28
N CYS A 144 5.45 -17.18 7.06
CA CYS A 144 4.90 -16.43 5.95
C CYS A 144 3.56 -17.01 5.50
N LEU A 145 2.49 -16.21 5.57
CA LEU A 145 1.15 -16.54 5.11
C LEU A 145 0.56 -15.35 4.33
N ALA A 146 -0.04 -15.61 3.18
CA ALA A 146 -0.77 -14.59 2.44
C ALA A 146 -2.09 -15.12 1.90
N ILE A 147 -3.14 -14.30 1.97
CA ILE A 147 -4.44 -14.51 1.35
C ILE A 147 -4.62 -13.40 0.31
N LEU A 148 -4.80 -13.76 -0.95
CA LEU A 148 -4.69 -12.84 -2.08
C LEU A 148 -5.87 -12.98 -3.05
N ASP A 149 -6.34 -11.87 -3.62
CA ASP A 149 -7.14 -11.91 -4.85
C ASP A 149 -6.25 -12.44 -6.00
N ARG A 150 -6.79 -13.35 -6.81
CA ARG A 150 -6.12 -13.91 -8.00
C ARG A 150 -5.54 -12.84 -8.92
N ARG A 151 -6.16 -11.65 -8.98
CA ARG A 151 -5.69 -10.53 -9.83
C ARG A 151 -4.32 -10.01 -9.43
N VAL A 152 -3.96 -10.10 -8.16
CA VAL A 152 -2.78 -9.44 -7.56
C VAL A 152 -1.66 -10.45 -7.33
N LEU A 153 -1.95 -11.75 -7.46
CA LEU A 153 -1.01 -12.86 -7.25
C LEU A 153 0.34 -12.62 -7.92
N ARG A 154 0.35 -12.17 -9.19
CA ARG A 154 1.59 -11.97 -9.94
C ARG A 154 2.48 -10.93 -9.27
N THR A 155 1.93 -9.75 -8.97
CA THR A 155 2.67 -8.65 -8.36
C THR A 155 3.11 -8.99 -6.94
N THR A 156 2.25 -9.62 -6.13
CA THR A 156 2.61 -10.00 -4.76
C THR A 156 3.65 -11.13 -4.72
N ARG A 157 3.63 -12.05 -5.69
CA ARG A 157 4.61 -13.15 -5.77
C ARG A 157 5.99 -12.71 -6.24
N GLU A 158 6.15 -11.50 -6.77
CA GLU A 158 7.46 -10.90 -7.06
C GLU A 158 8.21 -10.48 -5.79
N ARG A 159 7.50 -10.35 -4.65
CA ARG A 159 8.08 -10.06 -3.34
C ARG A 159 8.95 -11.24 -2.87
N TRP A 160 10.10 -10.94 -2.27
CA TRP A 160 11.13 -11.96 -1.97
C TRP A 160 10.67 -13.05 -1.00
N ASP A 161 9.97 -12.64 0.07
CA ASP A 161 9.41 -13.53 1.09
C ASP A 161 8.35 -14.50 0.51
N MET A 162 7.45 -14.00 -0.33
CA MET A 162 6.43 -14.80 -1.00
C MET A 162 7.07 -15.79 -1.96
N LEU A 163 8.05 -15.34 -2.74
CA LEU A 163 8.73 -16.16 -3.72
C LEU A 163 9.54 -17.28 -3.09
N THR A 164 10.15 -17.01 -1.93
CA THR A 164 11.14 -17.89 -1.29
C THR A 164 10.49 -18.88 -0.33
N PHE A 165 9.52 -18.43 0.48
CA PHE A 165 8.98 -19.23 1.58
C PHE A 165 7.62 -19.88 1.29
N THR A 166 6.83 -19.33 0.37
CA THR A 166 5.42 -19.73 0.24
C THR A 166 5.10 -20.64 -0.95
N CYS A 167 4.31 -21.66 -0.66
CA CYS A 167 3.67 -22.52 -1.64
C CYS A 167 2.16 -22.28 -1.67
N VAL A 168 1.53 -22.52 -2.82
CA VAL A 168 0.06 -22.45 -2.93
C VAL A 168 -0.52 -23.60 -2.13
N SER A 169 -1.37 -23.31 -1.15
CA SER A 169 -2.08 -24.34 -0.39
C SER A 169 -3.48 -24.59 -0.93
N GLU A 170 -3.97 -25.81 -0.66
CA GLU A 170 -5.35 -26.18 -0.95
C GLU A 170 -6.34 -25.34 -0.13
N ARG A 171 -7.47 -25.02 -0.75
CA ARG A 171 -8.51 -24.16 -0.20
C ARG A 171 -9.53 -24.99 0.57
N THR A 172 -9.81 -24.60 1.80
CA THR A 172 -10.96 -25.09 2.58
C THR A 172 -11.64 -23.88 3.21
N ASN A 173 -12.95 -23.69 3.00
CA ASN A 173 -13.76 -22.61 3.57
C ASN A 173 -13.43 -21.17 3.13
N VAL A 174 -12.81 -20.99 1.96
CA VAL A 174 -12.47 -19.66 1.42
C VAL A 174 -13.05 -19.51 0.01
N ASP A 175 -13.51 -18.31 -0.32
CA ASP A 175 -14.07 -17.97 -1.64
C ASP A 175 -13.10 -18.33 -2.81
N PRO A 176 -13.61 -18.88 -3.92
CA PRO A 176 -12.77 -19.33 -5.04
C PRO A 176 -11.99 -18.20 -5.76
N SER A 177 -12.35 -16.93 -5.56
CA SER A 177 -11.59 -15.79 -6.08
C SER A 177 -10.24 -15.60 -5.38
N LEU A 178 -10.08 -16.16 -4.18
CA LEU A 178 -8.91 -15.99 -3.34
C LEU A 178 -7.92 -17.15 -3.48
N ILE A 179 -6.66 -16.85 -3.20
CA ILE A 179 -5.53 -17.77 -3.23
C ILE A 179 -4.79 -17.64 -1.90
N ILE A 180 -4.52 -18.79 -1.29
CA ILE A 180 -3.75 -18.85 -0.05
C ILE A 180 -2.34 -19.31 -0.42
N LEU A 181 -1.36 -18.54 0.01
CA LEU A 181 0.07 -18.85 -0.04
C LEU A 181 0.54 -19.06 1.38
N THR A 182 1.10 -20.23 1.69
CA THR A 182 1.58 -20.55 3.04
C THR A 182 2.91 -21.26 2.97
N GLU A 183 3.73 -21.06 3.98
CA GLU A 183 4.96 -21.84 4.19
C GLU A 183 4.63 -23.28 4.63
N SER A 184 3.65 -23.45 5.52
CA SER A 184 3.24 -24.75 6.06
C SER A 184 1.73 -24.95 6.05
N GLY A 185 1.32 -26.19 5.80
CA GLY A 185 -0.09 -26.61 5.89
C GLY A 185 -0.66 -26.55 7.31
N ASP A 186 0.19 -26.64 8.33
CA ASP A 186 -0.23 -26.60 9.74
C ASP A 186 -0.67 -25.20 10.17
N ILE A 187 -0.01 -24.16 9.64
CA ILE A 187 -0.40 -22.76 9.89
C ILE A 187 -1.76 -22.49 9.25
N ASN A 188 -1.94 -23.01 8.04
CA ASN A 188 -3.21 -22.89 7.32
C ASN A 188 -4.36 -23.56 8.08
N SER A 189 -4.15 -24.74 8.66
CA SER A 189 -5.18 -25.40 9.47
C SER A 189 -5.45 -24.66 10.79
N ALA A 190 -4.42 -24.19 11.49
CA ALA A 190 -4.58 -23.47 12.75
C ALA A 190 -5.31 -22.12 12.58
N LEU A 191 -5.08 -21.40 11.48
CA LEU A 191 -5.69 -20.09 11.23
C LEU A 191 -7.04 -20.18 10.51
N LEU A 192 -7.22 -21.10 9.55
CA LEU A 192 -8.45 -21.17 8.73
C LEU A 192 -9.42 -22.30 9.09
N ARG A 193 -8.95 -23.41 9.69
CA ARG A 193 -9.80 -24.59 9.95
C ARG A 193 -10.31 -24.68 11.37
N ASP A 194 -9.64 -24.07 12.33
CA ASP A 194 -10.06 -24.09 13.73
C ASP A 194 -11.43 -23.39 13.90
N PRO A 195 -12.51 -24.12 14.21
CA PRO A 195 -13.85 -23.54 14.35
C PRO A 195 -13.96 -22.61 15.57
N ALA A 196 -13.02 -22.71 16.52
CA ALA A 196 -12.89 -21.79 17.64
C ALA A 196 -12.37 -20.40 17.23
N ASN A 197 -11.74 -20.28 16.05
CA ASN A 197 -11.13 -19.07 15.51
C ASN A 197 -11.87 -18.62 14.23
N ASN A 198 -13.21 -18.57 14.26
CA ASN A 198 -14.03 -18.29 13.07
C ASN A 198 -13.88 -16.85 12.49
N ILE A 199 -12.83 -16.12 12.86
CA ILE A 199 -12.52 -14.75 12.39
C ILE A 199 -12.41 -14.74 10.86
N PHE A 200 -11.77 -15.76 10.28
CA PHE A 200 -11.59 -15.87 8.83
C PHE A 200 -12.79 -16.50 8.12
N GLY A 201 -13.49 -17.43 8.79
CA GLY A 201 -14.55 -18.23 8.15
C GLY A 201 -15.71 -17.38 7.66
N ASP A 202 -16.16 -16.41 8.46
CA ASP A 202 -17.31 -15.58 8.09
C ASP A 202 -16.95 -14.49 7.07
N VAL A 203 -15.74 -13.91 7.16
CA VAL A 203 -15.32 -12.82 6.28
C VAL A 203 -14.92 -13.34 4.90
N PHE A 204 -14.21 -14.47 4.85
CA PHE A 204 -13.71 -15.06 3.62
C PHE A 204 -14.63 -16.17 3.07
N ALA A 205 -15.80 -16.39 3.68
CA ALA A 205 -16.83 -17.27 3.16
C ALA A 205 -17.24 -16.92 1.73
N PRO A 206 -17.63 -17.93 0.93
CA PRO A 206 -18.08 -17.71 -0.43
C PRO A 206 -19.32 -16.81 -0.47
N GLY A 207 -19.26 -15.73 -1.26
CA GLY A 207 -20.37 -14.80 -1.44
C GLY A 207 -20.52 -13.70 -0.39
N SER A 208 -19.51 -13.47 0.47
CA SER A 208 -19.54 -12.33 1.39
C SER A 208 -19.35 -11.00 0.61
N GLN A 209 -20.10 -9.96 1.02
CA GLN A 209 -20.07 -8.65 0.34
C GLN A 209 -18.74 -7.91 0.57
N CYS A 210 -18.08 -8.17 1.71
CA CYS A 210 -16.84 -7.53 2.12
C CYS A 210 -15.67 -7.83 1.16
N LEU A 211 -15.69 -8.98 0.47
CA LEU A 211 -14.63 -9.43 -0.44
C LEU A 211 -14.49 -8.57 -1.70
N ARG A 212 -15.49 -7.76 -2.03
CA ARG A 212 -15.49 -6.95 -3.26
C ARG A 212 -14.28 -6.01 -3.37
N TYR A 213 -13.85 -5.47 -2.24
CA TYR A 213 -12.76 -4.50 -2.13
C TYR A 213 -11.46 -5.12 -1.62
N PHE A 214 -11.48 -6.40 -1.26
CA PHE A 214 -10.30 -7.10 -0.77
C PHE A 214 -9.26 -7.26 -1.88
N GLU A 215 -7.99 -7.04 -1.54
CA GLU A 215 -6.88 -7.18 -2.48
C GLU A 215 -5.86 -8.22 -1.98
N SER A 216 -5.30 -7.99 -0.78
CA SER A 216 -4.31 -8.88 -0.18
C SER A 216 -4.25 -8.73 1.33
N LEU A 217 -4.12 -9.84 2.04
CA LEU A 217 -3.71 -9.89 3.45
C LEU A 217 -2.43 -10.71 3.53
N VAL A 218 -1.38 -10.15 4.09
CA VAL A 218 -0.05 -10.73 4.13
C VAL A 218 0.44 -10.70 5.58
N ILE A 219 0.95 -11.82 6.07
CA ILE A 219 1.54 -11.99 7.39
C ILE A 219 2.95 -12.52 7.16
N THR A 220 3.96 -11.74 7.51
CA THR A 220 5.36 -12.02 7.16
C THR A 220 6.28 -11.66 8.32
N ASP A 221 7.23 -12.53 8.60
CA ASP A 221 8.36 -12.27 9.48
C ASP A 221 9.51 -11.50 8.81
N SER A 222 9.48 -11.43 7.47
CA SER A 222 10.55 -10.93 6.64
C SER A 222 10.06 -9.77 5.77
N GLY A 223 10.98 -8.83 5.48
CA GLY A 223 10.69 -7.71 4.60
C GLY A 223 10.53 -8.16 3.15
N GLY A 224 9.79 -7.37 2.36
CA GLY A 224 9.54 -7.73 0.97
C GLY A 224 10.72 -7.65 0.02
N SER A 225 11.83 -7.04 0.46
CA SER A 225 13.09 -6.98 -0.29
C SER A 225 14.04 -8.06 0.20
N ALA A 226 14.81 -8.64 -0.72
CA ALA A 226 15.84 -9.59 -0.38
C ALA A 226 16.84 -8.93 0.61
N PRO A 227 17.29 -9.65 1.64
CA PRO A 227 18.33 -9.14 2.54
C PRO A 227 19.58 -8.83 1.71
N GLY A 228 20.13 -7.62 1.90
CA GLY A 228 21.37 -7.22 1.25
C GLY A 228 22.56 -8.02 1.79
N ASP A 229 23.56 -8.26 0.93
CA ASP A 229 24.70 -9.16 1.17
C ASP A 229 25.70 -8.66 2.24
N ILE A 230 25.43 -7.56 2.94
CA ILE A 230 26.46 -6.82 3.69
C ILE A 230 25.99 -6.56 5.12
N ALA A 231 26.61 -7.30 6.03
CA ALA A 231 26.41 -7.37 7.47
C ALA A 231 25.25 -8.29 7.91
N PHE A 232 25.63 -9.42 8.50
CA PHE A 232 24.79 -10.28 9.33
C PHE A 232 24.25 -9.47 10.50
N ARG A 233 23.16 -8.74 10.28
CA ARG A 233 22.31 -8.27 11.36
C ARG A 233 21.45 -9.44 11.78
N LEU A 234 21.29 -9.63 13.08
CA LEU A 234 20.22 -10.48 13.59
C LEU A 234 18.93 -10.01 12.89
N PRO A 235 18.17 -10.91 12.25
CA PRO A 235 16.95 -10.50 11.57
C PRO A 235 16.08 -9.75 12.58
N ASP A 236 15.52 -8.60 12.19
CA ASP A 236 14.50 -7.92 12.99
C ASP A 236 13.34 -8.91 13.13
N LYS A 237 13.22 -9.53 14.31
CA LYS A 237 12.33 -10.66 14.57
C LYS A 237 10.90 -10.18 14.80
N ASN A 238 10.36 -9.39 13.88
CA ASN A 238 9.08 -8.74 14.05
C ASN A 238 8.10 -9.28 13.00
N LEU A 239 7.01 -9.88 13.47
CA LEU A 239 5.93 -10.34 12.59
C LEU A 239 5.12 -9.13 12.15
N ARG A 240 4.99 -8.95 10.84
CA ARG A 240 4.25 -7.86 10.22
C ARG A 240 2.99 -8.37 9.57
N ILE A 241 1.92 -7.61 9.72
CA ILE A 241 0.63 -7.85 9.08
C ILE A 241 0.39 -6.69 8.11
N GLU A 242 0.27 -6.99 6.83
CA GLU A 242 -0.02 -6.02 5.79
C GLU A 242 -1.36 -6.37 5.15
N LEU A 243 -2.37 -5.55 5.41
CA LEU A 243 -3.65 -5.60 4.72
C LEU A 243 -3.66 -4.54 3.62
N ALA A 244 -4.06 -4.93 2.42
CA ALA A 244 -4.35 -4.02 1.33
C ALA A 244 -5.76 -4.23 0.79
N LEU A 245 -6.43 -3.12 0.55
CA LEU A 245 -7.78 -3.04 0.02
C LEU A 245 -7.80 -2.07 -1.16
N ARG A 246 -8.64 -2.37 -2.16
CA ARG A 246 -9.03 -1.42 -3.20
C ARG A 246 -9.98 -0.40 -2.60
N LEU A 247 -9.80 0.86 -2.93
CA LEU A 247 -10.64 1.89 -2.33
C LEU A 247 -12.07 1.85 -2.87
N PRO A 248 -13.10 1.74 -2.00
CA PRO A 248 -14.49 1.88 -2.41
C PRO A 248 -14.81 3.33 -2.80
N PRO A 249 -15.89 3.56 -3.57
CA PRO A 249 -16.39 4.91 -3.81
C PRO A 249 -16.82 5.57 -2.49
N THR A 250 -16.92 6.90 -2.49
CA THR A 250 -17.18 7.69 -1.26
C THR A 250 -18.46 7.31 -0.52
N SER A 251 -19.43 6.68 -1.18
CA SER A 251 -20.68 6.18 -0.58
C SER A 251 -20.51 4.93 0.27
N HIS A 252 -19.49 4.10 -0.02
CA HIS A 252 -19.27 2.79 0.59
C HIS A 252 -18.03 2.75 1.50
N LEU A 253 -17.50 3.92 1.91
CA LEU A 253 -16.28 3.99 2.72
C LEU A 253 -16.41 3.34 4.10
N GLN A 254 -17.63 3.21 4.62
CA GLN A 254 -17.90 2.54 5.90
C GLN A 254 -17.55 1.04 5.87
N GLU A 255 -17.51 0.43 4.68
CA GLU A 255 -17.16 -0.99 4.50
C GLU A 255 -15.66 -1.27 4.77
N LEU A 256 -14.84 -0.23 4.95
CA LEU A 256 -13.44 -0.37 5.36
C LEU A 256 -13.26 -0.62 6.87
N ALA A 257 -14.20 -0.19 7.70
CA ALA A 257 -14.10 -0.30 9.16
C ALA A 257 -14.01 -1.76 9.66
N PRO A 258 -14.84 -2.72 9.16
CA PRO A 258 -14.74 -4.12 9.57
C PRO A 258 -13.38 -4.75 9.27
N TRP A 259 -12.68 -4.30 8.23
CA TRP A 259 -11.36 -4.81 7.90
C TRP A 259 -10.28 -4.38 8.90
N VAL A 260 -10.42 -3.19 9.48
CA VAL A 260 -9.54 -2.73 10.55
C VAL A 260 -9.74 -3.58 11.80
N ASN A 261 -11.00 -3.85 12.16
CA ASN A 261 -11.33 -4.70 13.31
C ASN A 261 -10.81 -6.12 13.10
N LEU A 262 -10.96 -6.69 11.90
CA LEU A 262 -10.41 -8.00 11.55
C LEU A 262 -8.90 -8.07 11.77
N VAL A 263 -8.14 -7.08 11.29
CA VAL A 263 -6.69 -7.04 11.47
C VAL A 263 -6.34 -6.95 12.96
N CYS A 264 -7.13 -6.20 13.73
CA CYS A 264 -6.95 -6.08 15.17
C CYS A 264 -7.23 -7.39 15.93
N ASP A 265 -8.34 -8.05 15.63
CA ASP A 265 -8.70 -9.36 16.18
C ASP A 265 -7.67 -10.43 15.81
N LEU A 266 -7.16 -10.38 14.58
CA LEU A 266 -6.08 -11.23 14.11
C LEU A 266 -4.80 -11.00 14.91
N GLY A 267 -4.42 -9.74 15.15
CA GLY A 267 -3.27 -9.39 15.98
C GLY A 267 -3.40 -9.97 17.39
N ASP A 268 -4.57 -9.83 18.02
CA ASP A 268 -4.83 -10.35 19.36
C ASP A 268 -4.82 -11.89 19.40
N LEU A 269 -5.32 -12.55 18.35
CA LEU A 269 -5.23 -14.01 18.22
C LEU A 269 -3.77 -14.46 18.12
N LEU A 270 -2.99 -13.80 17.27
CA LEU A 270 -1.57 -14.13 17.07
C LEU A 270 -0.75 -13.86 18.34
N HIS A 271 -1.09 -12.81 19.09
CA HIS A 271 -0.46 -12.49 20.37
C HIS A 271 -0.83 -13.50 21.47
N SER A 272 -2.09 -13.92 21.54
CA SER A 272 -2.56 -14.88 22.55
C SER A 272 -2.08 -16.31 22.30
N LYS A 273 -1.99 -16.76 21.04
CA LYS A 273 -1.59 -18.14 20.70
C LYS A 273 -0.10 -18.27 20.47
N GLN A 274 0.67 -18.34 21.57
CA GLN A 274 2.13 -18.52 21.56
C GLN A 274 2.66 -19.84 20.94
N ASN A 275 1.78 -20.77 20.54
CA ASN A 275 2.17 -22.10 19.99
C ASN A 275 1.45 -22.43 18.67
N LEU A 276 1.28 -21.47 17.76
CA LEU A 276 0.72 -21.74 16.43
C LEU A 276 1.66 -22.56 15.54
N VAL A 277 2.96 -22.55 15.84
CA VAL A 277 3.97 -23.30 15.11
C VAL A 277 4.33 -24.55 15.91
N PRO A 278 4.14 -25.78 15.37
CA PRO A 278 4.65 -26.97 16.03
C PRO A 278 6.18 -26.84 16.18
N LYS A 279 6.71 -27.24 17.34
CA LYS A 279 8.14 -27.12 17.74
C LYS A 279 9.16 -27.66 16.72
N MET A 280 8.72 -28.34 15.66
CA MET A 280 9.56 -28.87 14.58
C MET A 280 10.08 -27.80 13.60
N ALA A 281 9.48 -26.61 13.52
CA ALA A 281 10.00 -25.53 12.65
C ALA A 281 11.16 -24.74 13.27
N VAL A 282 11.22 -24.67 14.61
CA VAL A 282 12.31 -23.99 15.35
C VAL A 282 13.66 -24.70 15.15
N THR A 283 13.65 -25.99 14.80
CA THR A 283 14.86 -26.78 14.57
C THR A 283 15.52 -26.55 13.19
N LYS A 284 14.82 -25.96 12.20
CA LYS A 284 15.40 -25.73 10.86
C LYS A 284 16.39 -24.56 10.81
N GLY A 285 16.26 -23.57 11.70
CA GLY A 285 17.24 -22.49 11.84
C GLY A 285 18.56 -22.93 12.50
N ALA A 286 18.55 -24.03 13.26
CA ALA A 286 19.75 -24.53 13.95
C ALA A 286 20.58 -25.52 13.11
N SER A 287 19.98 -26.16 12.09
CA SER A 287 20.62 -27.28 11.37
C SER A 287 21.27 -26.91 10.04
N HIS A 288 21.07 -25.69 9.51
CA HIS A 288 21.68 -25.25 8.25
C HIS A 288 23.08 -24.62 8.39
N HIS A 289 23.67 -24.59 9.59
CA HIS A 289 24.97 -23.96 9.85
C HIS A 289 26.18 -24.93 9.94
N LEU A 290 26.05 -26.18 9.50
CA LEU A 290 27.22 -27.04 9.32
C LEU A 290 27.57 -27.17 7.83
N PRO A 291 28.68 -26.58 7.36
CA PRO A 291 29.22 -26.95 6.06
C PRO A 291 29.59 -28.44 6.13
N LYS A 292 28.95 -29.28 5.31
CA LYS A 292 29.45 -30.62 5.05
C LYS A 292 30.75 -30.49 4.25
N CYS A 293 31.87 -30.44 4.96
CA CYS A 293 33.15 -30.85 4.41
C CYS A 293 33.17 -32.38 4.40
N LEU A 294 33.01 -32.95 3.21
CA LEU A 294 33.71 -34.12 2.65
C LEU A 294 33.11 -34.46 1.29
#